data_AF-A0A6M2AI24-F1
#
_entry.id   AF-A0A6M2AI24-F1
#
_cell.length_a   1.000
_cell.length_b   1.000
_cell.length_c   1.000
_cell.angle_alpha   90.00
_cell.angle_beta   90.00
_cell.angle_gamma   90.00
#
_symmetry.space_group_name_H-M   'P 1'
#
loop_
_entity.id
_entity.type
_entity.pdbx_description
1 polymer ?
#
loop_
_entity_poly.entity_id
_entity_poly.type
_entity_poly.pdbx_seq_one_letter_code
_entity_poly.pdbx_strand_id
1 'polypeptide(L)'
;ASVILVALIAYVIAYFQISTIYKLVQYAWSGLGASFGPLLLVSLYYKKLNKIGAFMGILTGGIVAGIWPYINTKISIDIPPLIPGFILSLISIYIFSLIKEKRIKT
;
A
#
# COMPACT_ATOMS: atom_id res chain seq x y z
N ALA A 1 -0.63 -15.32 -29.81
CA ALA A 1 0.75 -14.94 -30.19
C ALA A 1 1.34 -13.87 -29.25
N SER A 2 0.69 -12.72 -29.06
CA SER A 2 1.25 -11.60 -28.27
C SER A 2 1.60 -11.94 -26.81
N VAL A 3 0.77 -12.72 -26.11
CA VAL A 3 1.05 -13.12 -24.71
C VAL A 3 2.29 -14.00 -24.60
N ILE A 4 2.47 -14.93 -25.55
CA ILE A 4 3.62 -15.85 -25.58
C ILE A 4 4.91 -15.07 -25.84
N LEU A 5 4.87 -14.09 -26.74
CA LEU A 5 6.02 -13.22 -27.04
C LEU A 5 6.43 -12.40 -25.81
N VAL A 6 5.45 -11.77 -25.13
CA VAL A 6 5.69 -10.98 -23.91
C VAL A 6 6.23 -11.87 -22.78
N ALA A 7 5.70 -13.07 -22.60
CA ALA A 7 6.16 -14.01 -21.59
C ALA A 7 7.62 -14.44 -21.81
N LEU A 8 8.01 -14.69 -23.07
CA LEU A 8 9.37 -15.08 -23.43
C LEU A 8 10.37 -13.95 -23.17
N ILE A 9 10.00 -12.71 -23.51
CA ILE A 9 10.81 -11.51 -23.23
C ILE A 9 10.96 -11.30 -21.72
N ALA A 10 9.86 -11.40 -20.95
CA ALA A 10 9.88 -11.26 -19.50
C ALA A 10 10.74 -12.34 -18.83
N TYR A 11 10.70 -13.58 -19.33
CA TYR A 11 11.51 -14.70 -18.83
C TYR A 11 13.01 -14.43 -19.00
N VAL A 12 13.44 -13.97 -20.18
CA VAL A 12 14.86 -13.64 -20.43
C VAL A 12 15.33 -12.53 -19.50
N ILE A 13 14.52 -11.48 -19.30
CA ILE A 13 14.84 -10.38 -18.39
C ILE A 13 14.93 -10.88 -16.94
N ALA A 14 13.99 -11.72 -16.51
CA ALA A 14 13.95 -12.28 -15.17
C ALA A 14 15.15 -13.17 -14.85
N TYR A 15 15.64 -13.93 -15.83
CA TYR A 15 16.78 -14.84 -15.67
C TYR A 15 18.07 -14.10 -15.26
N PHE A 16 18.31 -12.91 -15.79
CA PHE A 16 19.51 -12.12 -15.46
C PHE A 16 19.37 -11.26 -14.20
N GLN A 17 18.16 -10.94 -13.73
CA GLN A 17 17.93 -9.97 -12.64
C GLN A 17 16.91 -10.45 -11.58
N ILE A 18 16.93 -11.73 -11.24
CA ILE A 18 15.88 -12.35 -10.41
C ILE A 18 15.69 -11.69 -9.03
N SER A 19 16.80 -11.33 -8.37
CA SER A 19 16.77 -10.76 -7.01
C SER A 19 16.32 -9.30 -7.00
N THR A 20 16.68 -8.52 -8.02
CA THR A 20 16.30 -7.11 -8.16
C THR A 20 14.82 -6.96 -8.48
N ILE A 21 14.31 -7.79 -9.40
CA ILE A 21 12.89 -7.77 -9.79
C ILE A 21 12.02 -8.20 -8.61
N TYR A 22 12.40 -9.27 -7.91
CA TYR A 22 11.69 -9.72 -6.72
C TYR A 22 11.56 -8.59 -5.69
N LYS A 23 12.66 -7.91 -5.36
CA LYS A 23 12.66 -6.79 -4.39
C LYS A 23 11.82 -5.60 -4.88
N LEU A 24 11.91 -5.26 -6.16
CA LEU A 24 11.17 -4.14 -6.75
C LEU A 24 9.65 -4.38 -6.70
N VAL A 25 9.21 -5.58 -7.08
CA VAL A 25 7.79 -5.97 -7.04
C VAL A 25 7.30 -6.07 -5.60
N GLN A 26 8.08 -6.68 -4.71
CA GLN A 26 7.74 -6.76 -3.28
C GLN A 26 7.57 -5.37 -2.66
N TYR A 27 8.43 -4.41 -3.02
CA TYR A 27 8.32 -3.02 -2.58
C TYR A 27 7.04 -2.35 -3.11
N ALA A 28 6.76 -2.46 -4.40
CA ALA A 28 5.54 -1.92 -5.01
C ALA A 28 4.26 -2.51 -4.39
N TRP A 29 4.23 -3.84 -4.19
CA TRP A 29 3.12 -4.54 -3.54
C TRP A 29 2.96 -4.16 -2.07
N SER A 30 4.06 -3.89 -1.36
CA SER A 30 4.00 -3.41 0.02
C SER A 30 3.33 -2.04 0.12
N GLY A 31 3.62 -1.12 -0.83
CA GLY A 31 2.96 0.19 -0.90
C GLY A 31 1.47 0.10 -1.22
N LEU A 32 1.11 -0.76 -2.18
CA LEU A 32 -0.30 -0.99 -2.52
C LEU A 32 -1.07 -1.61 -1.35
N GLY A 33 -0.51 -2.64 -0.70
CA GLY A 33 -1.11 -3.28 0.47
C GLY A 33 -1.29 -2.33 1.65
N ALA A 34 -0.32 -1.43 1.88
CA ALA A 34 -0.38 -0.43 2.94
C ALA A 34 -1.44 0.65 2.69
N SER A 35 -1.69 0.98 1.42
CA SER A 35 -2.64 2.03 1.04
C SER A 35 -4.08 1.51 0.94
N PHE A 36 -4.27 0.37 0.27
CA PHE A 36 -5.59 -0.16 -0.04
C PHE A 36 -6.11 -1.18 0.97
N GLY A 37 -5.23 -1.94 1.63
CA GLY A 37 -5.62 -2.95 2.63
C GLY A 37 -6.46 -2.37 3.78
N PRO A 38 -5.99 -1.30 4.46
CA PRO A 38 -6.74 -0.65 5.53
C PRO A 38 -8.08 -0.11 5.07
N LEU A 39 -8.10 0.52 3.89
CA LEU A 39 -9.33 1.06 3.32
C LEU A 39 -10.36 -0.05 3.03
N LEU A 40 -9.92 -1.16 2.41
CA LEU A 40 -10.80 -2.29 2.13
C LEU A 40 -11.38 -2.88 3.41
N LEU A 41 -10.56 -3.09 4.45
CA LEU A 41 -11.05 -3.60 5.73
C LEU A 41 -12.02 -2.64 6.39
N VAL A 42 -11.68 -1.36 6.49
CA VAL A 42 -12.58 -0.37 7.10
C VAL A 42 -13.88 -0.23 6.30
N SER A 43 -13.83 -0.34 4.97
CA SER A 43 -15.03 -0.30 4.12
C SER A 43 -15.99 -1.47 4.37
N LEU A 44 -15.48 -2.63 4.79
CA LEU A 44 -16.31 -3.82 5.06
C LEU A 44 -16.91 -3.80 6.46
N TYR A 45 -16.14 -3.33 7.45
CA TYR A 45 -16.54 -3.42 8.86
C TYR A 45 -17.07 -2.11 9.46
N TYR A 46 -16.69 -0.95 8.91
CA TYR A 46 -16.99 0.35 9.51
C TYR A 46 -18.05 1.12 8.71
N LYS A 47 -19.28 1.15 9.25
CA LYS A 47 -20.44 1.80 8.61
C LYS A 47 -20.33 3.32 8.47
N LYS A 48 -19.41 3.97 9.17
CA LYS A 48 -19.26 5.44 9.18
C LYS A 48 -18.08 5.92 8.32
N LEU A 49 -17.63 5.13 7.35
CA LEU A 49 -16.55 5.52 6.45
C LEU A 49 -16.95 6.71 5.55
N ASN A 50 -16.12 7.74 5.52
CA ASN A 50 -16.32 8.95 4.71
C ASN A 50 -15.30 9.04 3.57
N LYS A 51 -15.67 9.68 2.45
CA LYS A 51 -14.80 9.78 1.25
C LYS A 51 -13.43 10.40 1.56
N ILE A 52 -13.42 11.40 2.44
CA ILE A 52 -12.19 12.10 2.83
C ILE A 52 -11.33 11.24 3.76
N GLY A 53 -11.94 10.48 4.67
CA GLY A 53 -11.22 9.50 5.48
C GLY A 53 -10.58 8.41 4.61
N ALA A 54 -11.32 7.92 3.61
CA ALA A 54 -10.80 6.96 2.64
C ALA A 54 -9.61 7.53 1.84
N PHE A 55 -9.73 8.76 1.33
CA PHE A 55 -8.66 9.41 0.58
C PHE A 55 -7.41 9.67 1.44
N MET A 56 -7.59 10.18 2.65
CA MET A 56 -6.48 10.42 3.58
C MET A 56 -5.81 9.11 4.01
N GLY A 57 -6.57 8.03 4.15
CA GLY A 57 -6.06 6.69 4.38
C GLY A 57 -5.13 6.18 3.28
N ILE A 58 -5.58 6.26 2.02
CA ILE A 58 -4.76 5.87 0.86
C ILE A 58 -3.49 6.71 0.81
N LEU A 59 -3.63 8.03 0.96
CA LEU A 59 -2.51 8.97 0.86
C LEU A 59 -1.45 8.70 1.94
N THR A 60 -1.89 8.57 3.19
CA THR A 60 -1.00 8.29 4.32
C THR A 60 -0.32 6.93 4.20
N GLY A 61 -1.05 5.87 3.82
CA GLY A 61 -0.48 4.54 3.62
C GLY A 61 0.60 4.51 2.54
N GLY A 62 0.35 5.18 1.40
CA GLY A 62 1.31 5.25 0.30
C GLY A 62 2.55 6.07 0.63
N ILE A 63 2.37 7.23 1.27
CA ILE A 63 3.47 8.09 1.70
C ILE A 63 4.34 7.39 2.73
N VAL A 64 3.73 6.78 3.76
CA VAL A 64 4.48 6.07 4.81
C VAL A 64 5.24 4.89 4.22
N ALA A 65 4.60 4.06 3.38
CA ALA A 65 5.27 2.93 2.75
C ALA A 65 6.42 3.36 1.82
N GLY A 66 6.29 4.51 1.16
CA GLY A 66 7.34 5.08 0.31
C GLY A 66 8.52 5.69 1.08
N ILE A 67 8.25 6.28 2.24
CA ILE A 67 9.29 6.92 3.08
C ILE A 67 9.97 5.90 4.00
N TRP A 68 9.28 4.82 4.36
CA TRP A 68 9.78 3.82 5.32
C TRP A 68 11.16 3.26 4.99
N PRO A 69 11.54 2.91 3.73
CA PRO A 69 12.88 2.40 3.43
C PRO A 69 14.01 3.35 3.86
N TYR A 70 13.80 4.66 3.76
CA TYR A 70 14.78 5.67 4.17
C TYR A 70 14.93 5.75 5.70
N ILE A 71 13.84 5.56 6.42
CA ILE A 71 13.82 5.52 7.89
C ILE A 71 14.42 4.20 8.37
N ASN A 72 14.09 3.09 7.72
CA ASN A 72 14.53 1.76 8.09
C ASN A 72 16.05 1.61 8.03
N THR A 73 16.67 2.26 7.04
CA THR A 73 18.13 2.33 6.88
C THR A 73 18.83 2.98 8.09
N LYS A 74 18.13 3.81 8.87
CA LYS A 74 18.69 4.46 10.08
C LYS A 74 18.45 3.70 11.38
N ILE A 75 17.44 2.83 11.43
CA ILE A 75 17.00 2.19 12.69
C ILE A 75 17.42 0.71 12.73
N SER A 76 17.88 0.13 11.61
CA SER A 76 18.35 -1.27 11.51
C SER A 76 17.31 -2.31 11.94
N ILE A 77 16.03 -2.01 11.73
CA ILE A 77 14.94 -2.92 12.03
C ILE A 77 14.48 -3.58 10.72
N ASP A 78 14.33 -4.89 10.65
CA ASP A 78 13.83 -5.57 9.42
C ASP A 78 12.29 -5.56 9.32
N ILE A 79 11.65 -4.41 9.62
CA ILE A 79 10.20 -4.28 9.48
C ILE A 79 9.87 -3.91 8.03
N PRO A 80 9.06 -4.73 7.33
CA PRO A 80 8.63 -4.42 5.96
C PRO A 80 7.76 -3.15 5.95
N PRO A 81 7.92 -2.27 4.93
CA PRO A 81 7.16 -1.02 4.79
C PRO A 81 5.63 -1.16 4.88
N LEU A 82 5.13 -2.36 4.56
CA LEU A 82 3.71 -2.71 4.61
C LEU A 82 3.10 -2.48 5.99
N ILE A 83 3.74 -2.98 7.05
CA ILE A 83 3.19 -2.99 8.42
C ILE A 83 2.94 -1.58 8.97
N PRO A 84 3.95 -0.68 9.02
CA PRO A 84 3.77 0.67 9.54
C PRO A 84 2.84 1.49 8.65
N GLY A 85 2.96 1.36 7.32
CA GLY A 85 2.08 2.05 6.37
C GLY A 85 0.61 1.66 6.57
N PHE A 86 0.35 0.37 6.78
CA PHE A 86 -0.99 -0.15 7.07
C PHE A 86 -1.57 0.41 8.37
N ILE A 87 -0.80 0.42 9.45
CA ILE A 87 -1.24 0.91 10.77
C ILE A 87 -1.54 2.42 10.72
N LEU A 88 -0.64 3.21 10.14
CA LEU A 88 -0.79 4.66 10.01
C LEU A 88 -1.97 5.02 9.10
N SER A 89 -2.17 4.28 8.02
CA SER A 89 -3.34 4.43 7.14
C SER A 89 -4.65 4.11 7.89
N LEU A 90 -4.70 3.01 8.65
CA LEU A 90 -5.87 2.65 9.45
C LEU A 90 -6.25 3.75 10.46
N ILE A 91 -5.26 4.28 11.18
CA ILE A 91 -5.42 5.37 12.14
C ILE A 91 -5.92 6.64 11.42
N SER A 92 -5.30 6.99 10.29
CA SER A 92 -5.70 8.13 9.48
C SER A 92 -7.16 8.02 9.03
N ILE A 93 -7.56 6.85 8.50
CA ILE A 93 -8.96 6.60 8.11
C ILE A 93 -9.89 6.82 9.30
N TYR A 94 -9.57 6.23 10.45
CA TYR A 94 -10.41 6.34 11.64
C TYR A 94 -10.58 7.79 12.10
N ILE A 95 -9.47 8.54 12.22
CA ILE A 95 -9.47 9.95 12.65
C ILE A 95 -10.25 10.83 11.66
N PHE A 96 -9.95 10.76 10.37
CA PHE A 96 -10.59 11.62 9.38
C PHE A 96 -12.05 11.23 9.11
N SER A 97 -12.43 9.97 9.35
CA SER A 97 -13.82 9.55 9.29
C SER A 97 -14.65 10.09 10.45
N LEU A 98 -14.05 10.33 11.62
CA LEU A 98 -14.74 10.96 12.76
C LEU A 98 -14.93 12.48 12.55
N ILE A 99 -13.95 13.15 11.96
CA ILE A 99 -13.94 14.62 11.81
C ILE A 99 -14.96 15.11 10.75
N LYS A 100 -15.22 14.33 9.70
CA LYS A 100 -16.11 14.75 8.60
C LYS A 100 -17.37 13.93 8.52
N GLU A 101 -18.43 14.38 9.17
CA GLU A 101 -19.78 13.82 9.05
C GLU A 101 -20.43 14.16 7.70
N LYS A 102 -19.90 13.61 6.60
CA LYS A 102 -20.63 13.57 5.32
C LYS A 102 -20.63 12.15 4.79
N ARG A 103 -21.62 11.39 5.29
CA ARG A 103 -21.84 9.98 4.99
C ARG A 103 -21.84 9.75 3.47
N ILE A 104 -21.19 8.68 3.06
CA ILE A 104 -21.36 8.11 1.73
C ILE A 104 -22.78 7.51 1.71
N LYS A 105 -23.77 8.25 1.21
CA LYS A 105 -25.05 7.64 0.80
C LYS A 105 -24.74 6.85 -0.47
N THR A 106 -24.71 5.52 -0.34
CA THR A 106 -24.82 4.58 -1.45
C THR A 106 -26.13 4.81 -2.18
#